data_AF-A0A2W6YIK2-F1
#
_entry.id   AF-A0A2W6YIK2-F1
#
_cell.length_a   1.000
_cell.length_b   1.000
_cell.length_c   1.000
_cell.angle_alpha   90.00
_cell.angle_beta   90.00
_cell.angle_gamma   90.00
#
_symmetry.space_group_name_H-M   'P 1'
#
loop_
_entity.id
_entity.type
_entity.pdbx_description
1 polymer ?
#
loop_
_entity_poly.entity_id
_entity_poly.type
_entity_poly.pdbx_seq_one_letter_code
_entity_poly.pdbx_strand_id
1 'polypeptide(L)'
;MPRFRAAYPPEFRRQMVEPVRSGPTPEELSREFEPSARSIANWARRADRDAGRRSDGATTAEREELIRLRRENQRLRQERDILSKAAAWFARESNSIKTMARVFKVSASGYDAWRGRPASARATADLHLTWKIRTIHAASRKTCGAPRIHAELEADGVAIGKKRVARMMGAAGLVDASRRRSVTTTRRDPGRRPANDLVRGARRPVWGWESKTAWWIARRRSGRSSRPPCRNLPAKGRRSGRR
;
A
#
# COMPACT_ATOMS: atom_id res chain seq x y z
N MET A 1 7.06 44.52 -19.02
CA MET A 1 7.95 43.39 -19.34
C MET A 1 8.39 42.71 -18.05
N PRO A 2 8.11 41.41 -17.83
CA PRO A 2 8.53 40.74 -16.60
C PRO A 2 10.06 40.62 -16.58
N ARG A 3 10.71 41.26 -15.61
CA ARG A 3 12.18 41.27 -15.44
C ARG A 3 12.65 40.01 -14.70
N PHE A 4 12.37 38.84 -15.24
CA PHE A 4 12.99 37.61 -14.75
C PHE A 4 14.23 37.33 -15.59
N ARG A 5 15.42 37.44 -14.98
CA ARG A 5 16.66 36.96 -15.61
C ARG A 5 16.52 35.46 -15.86
N ALA A 6 16.93 35.01 -17.05
CA ALA A 6 16.92 33.59 -17.38
C ALA A 6 17.73 32.80 -16.33
N ALA A 7 17.23 31.61 -15.99
CA ALA A 7 17.90 30.75 -15.04
C ALA A 7 19.24 30.28 -15.63
N TYR A 8 20.34 30.36 -14.87
CA TYR A 8 21.64 29.88 -15.34
C TYR A 8 21.55 28.43 -15.83
N PRO A 9 22.19 28.07 -16.97
CA PRO A 9 22.23 26.71 -17.47
C PRO A 9 22.76 25.72 -16.42
N PRO A 10 22.26 24.46 -16.40
CA PRO A 10 22.67 23.47 -15.41
C PRO A 10 24.15 23.11 -15.51
N GLU A 11 24.73 23.13 -16.71
CA GLU A 11 26.15 22.85 -16.96
C GLU A 11 27.04 23.92 -16.33
N PHE A 12 26.71 25.19 -16.56
CA PHE A 12 27.41 26.32 -15.96
C PHE A 12 27.35 26.27 -14.41
N ARG A 13 26.21 25.89 -13.83
CA ARG A 13 26.12 25.70 -12.36
C ARG A 13 27.02 24.57 -11.86
N ARG A 14 27.19 23.49 -12.64
CA ARG A 14 28.10 22.39 -12.28
C ARG A 14 29.55 22.85 -12.34
N GLN A 15 29.91 23.57 -13.40
CA GLN A 15 31.25 24.18 -13.57
C GLN A 15 31.59 25.16 -12.44
N MET A 16 30.62 25.88 -11.87
CA MET A 16 30.86 26.75 -10.73
C MET A 16 30.93 26.01 -9.38
N VAL A 17 30.38 24.80 -9.28
CA VAL A 17 30.35 24.01 -8.04
C VAL A 17 31.63 23.17 -7.87
N GLU A 18 32.27 22.77 -8.96
CA GLU A 18 33.50 21.99 -8.93
C GLU A 18 34.71 22.77 -8.36
N PRO A 19 35.00 24.02 -8.77
CA PRO A 19 36.05 24.86 -8.18
C PRO A 19 35.82 25.15 -6.70
N VAL A 20 34.57 25.38 -6.27
CA VAL A 20 34.25 25.59 -4.85
C VAL A 20 34.66 24.38 -4.00
N ARG A 21 34.76 23.18 -4.59
CA ARG A 21 35.22 21.98 -3.90
C ARG A 21 36.73 21.82 -3.91
N SER A 22 37.44 22.40 -4.87
CA SER A 22 38.90 22.30 -5.01
C SER A 22 39.68 23.39 -4.26
N GLY A 23 39.02 24.44 -3.76
CA GLY A 23 39.65 25.43 -2.87
C GLY A 23 39.17 26.88 -3.00
N PRO A 24 38.93 27.42 -4.22
CA PRO A 24 38.45 28.78 -4.43
C PRO A 24 37.18 29.13 -3.65
N THR A 25 37.18 30.31 -3.03
CA THR A 25 36.02 30.79 -2.29
C THR A 25 34.93 31.29 -3.25
N PRO A 26 33.64 31.18 -2.88
CA PRO A 26 32.55 31.72 -3.71
C PRO A 26 32.66 33.23 -4.00
N GLU A 27 33.40 33.98 -3.19
CA GLU A 27 33.65 35.41 -3.39
C GLU A 27 34.68 35.69 -4.49
N GLU A 28 35.75 34.90 -4.56
CA GLU A 28 36.74 34.95 -5.64
C GLU A 28 36.08 34.60 -6.99
N LEU A 29 35.29 33.53 -7.00
CA LEU A 29 34.54 33.11 -8.19
C LEU A 29 33.48 34.13 -8.63
N SER A 30 32.96 34.94 -7.71
CA SER A 30 31.99 36.00 -8.04
C SER A 30 32.65 37.25 -8.63
N ARG A 31 33.96 37.42 -8.46
CA ARG A 31 34.71 38.54 -9.08
C ARG A 31 35.11 38.20 -10.51
N GLU A 32 35.41 36.92 -10.75
CA GLU A 32 35.82 36.40 -12.05
C GLU A 32 34.62 36.05 -12.94
N PHE A 33 33.53 35.56 -12.36
CA PHE A 33 32.32 35.18 -13.08
C PHE A 33 31.14 36.07 -12.67
N GLU A 34 30.23 36.34 -13.62
CA GLU A 34 29.02 37.16 -13.41
C GLU A 34 28.08 36.74 -12.24
N PRO A 35 27.97 35.46 -11.81
CA PRO A 35 27.07 35.09 -10.72
C PRO A 35 27.55 35.59 -9.36
N SER A 36 26.61 36.11 -8.57
CA SER A 36 26.88 36.48 -7.17
C SER A 36 27.42 35.30 -6.34
N ALA A 37 28.35 35.58 -5.43
CA ALA A 37 28.89 34.62 -4.46
C ALA A 37 27.81 33.82 -3.70
N ARG A 38 26.70 34.47 -3.35
CA ARG A 38 25.55 33.84 -2.67
C ARG A 38 24.88 32.76 -3.53
N SER A 39 24.79 32.98 -4.85
CA SER A 39 24.21 32.02 -5.79
C SER A 39 25.10 30.79 -5.94
N ILE A 40 26.41 31.02 -6.08
CA ILE A 40 27.45 29.97 -6.15
C ILE A 40 27.42 29.11 -4.87
N ALA A 41 27.39 29.74 -3.69
CA ALA A 41 27.29 29.04 -2.41
C ALA A 41 26.00 28.21 -2.27
N ASN A 42 24.87 28.72 -2.78
CA ASN A 42 23.60 27.98 -2.76
C ASN A 42 23.60 26.77 -3.70
N TRP A 43 24.27 26.86 -4.85
CA TRP A 43 24.46 25.72 -5.76
C TRP A 43 25.35 24.66 -5.13
N ALA A 44 26.47 25.04 -4.51
CA ALA A 44 27.37 24.12 -3.82
C ALA A 44 26.64 23.35 -2.70
N ARG A 45 25.92 24.07 -1.81
CA ARG A 45 25.11 23.45 -0.74
C ARG A 45 24.04 22.50 -1.28
N ARG A 46 23.42 22.82 -2.42
CA ARG A 46 22.41 21.95 -3.05
C ARG A 46 23.07 20.70 -3.62
N ALA A 47 24.19 20.85 -4.32
CA ALA A 47 24.93 19.74 -4.88
C ALA A 47 25.51 18.80 -3.80
N ASP A 48 25.87 19.32 -2.63
CA ASP A 48 26.30 18.51 -1.49
C ASP A 48 25.14 17.72 -0.86
N ARG A 49 23.93 18.26 -0.85
CA ARG A 49 22.73 17.50 -0.46
C ARG A 49 22.41 16.40 -1.47
N ASP A 50 22.44 16.74 -2.75
CA ASP A 50 22.17 15.79 -3.84
C ASP A 50 23.22 14.66 -3.89
N ALA A 51 24.45 14.92 -3.47
CA ALA A 51 25.51 13.92 -3.32
C ALA A 51 25.51 13.19 -1.96
N GLY A 52 24.57 13.50 -1.05
CA GLY A 52 24.47 12.86 0.27
C GLY A 52 25.53 13.29 1.29
N ARG A 53 26.35 14.32 0.98
CA ARG A 53 27.36 14.89 1.90
C ARG A 53 26.75 15.80 2.97
N ARG A 54 25.51 16.24 2.77
CA ARG A 54 24.72 17.03 3.74
C ARG A 54 23.30 16.48 3.85
N SER A 55 22.76 16.46 5.06
CA SER A 55 21.40 15.97 5.39
C SER A 55 20.45 17.05 5.92
N ASP A 56 20.83 18.31 5.83
CA ASP A 56 20.09 19.48 6.36
C ASP A 56 18.85 19.87 5.53
N GLY A 57 18.42 19.03 4.58
CA GLY A 57 17.19 19.24 3.82
C GLY A 57 17.02 18.27 2.65
N ALA A 58 15.83 18.27 2.06
CA ALA A 58 15.49 17.41 0.93
C ALA A 58 16.35 17.70 -0.31
N THR A 59 16.77 16.62 -0.98
CA THR A 59 17.45 16.61 -2.27
C THR A 59 16.57 17.20 -3.37
N THR A 60 17.18 17.59 -4.48
CA THR A 60 16.49 18.12 -5.65
C THR A 60 15.49 17.10 -6.21
N ALA A 61 15.88 15.82 -6.27
CA ALA A 61 14.98 14.74 -6.70
C ALA A 61 13.76 14.56 -5.77
N GLU A 62 13.97 14.56 -4.46
CA GLU A 62 12.87 14.48 -3.48
C GLU A 62 11.92 15.68 -3.58
N ARG A 63 12.45 16.88 -3.81
CA ARG A 63 11.62 18.10 -4.01
C ARG A 63 10.79 18.04 -5.28
N GLU A 64 11.36 17.56 -6.37
CA GLU A 64 10.65 17.37 -7.65
C GLU A 64 9.52 16.35 -7.50
N GLU A 65 9.80 15.23 -6.81
CA GLU A 65 8.79 14.22 -6.49
C GLU A 65 7.67 14.80 -5.60
N LEU A 66 8.02 15.58 -4.57
CA LEU A 66 7.02 16.25 -3.73
C LEU A 66 6.15 17.22 -4.53
N ILE A 67 6.73 17.98 -5.46
CA ILE A 67 5.96 18.90 -6.32
C ILE A 67 5.02 18.10 -7.22
N ARG A 68 5.52 17.02 -7.85
CA ARG A 68 4.70 16.14 -8.69
C ARG A 68 3.53 15.55 -7.89
N LEU A 69 3.82 14.96 -6.74
CA LEU A 69 2.80 14.34 -5.89
C LEU A 69 1.78 15.36 -5.37
N ARG A 70 2.20 16.58 -5.02
CA ARG A 70 1.28 17.63 -4.60
C ARG A 70 0.34 18.06 -5.73
N ARG A 71 0.87 18.21 -6.96
CA ARG A 71 0.05 18.51 -8.15
C ARG A 71 -0.95 17.41 -8.43
N GLU A 72 -0.52 16.15 -8.35
CA GLU A 72 -1.39 15.00 -8.54
C GLU A 72 -2.46 14.92 -7.45
N ASN A 73 -2.10 15.13 -6.18
CA ASN A 73 -3.06 15.14 -5.09
C ASN A 73 -4.08 16.27 -5.23
N GLN A 74 -3.65 17.45 -5.69
CA GLN A 74 -4.55 18.57 -5.97
C GLN A 74 -5.53 18.21 -7.10
N ARG A 75 -5.05 17.62 -8.19
CA ARG A 75 -5.91 17.15 -9.30
C ARG A 75 -6.93 16.13 -8.81
N LEU A 76 -6.49 15.11 -8.07
CA LEU A 76 -7.37 14.08 -7.51
C LEU A 76 -8.42 14.65 -6.55
N ARG A 77 -8.03 15.63 -5.73
CA ARG A 77 -8.98 16.33 -4.85
C ARG A 77 -10.02 17.11 -5.66
N GLN A 78 -9.61 17.80 -6.71
CA GLN A 78 -10.54 18.51 -7.60
C GLN A 78 -11.52 17.54 -8.28
N GLU A 79 -11.03 16.41 -8.80
CA GLU A 79 -11.88 15.35 -9.40
C GLU A 79 -12.88 14.79 -8.38
N ARG A 80 -12.43 14.48 -7.16
CA ARG A 80 -13.31 14.03 -6.07
C ARG A 80 -14.34 15.09 -5.71
N ASP A 81 -13.95 16.35 -5.65
CA ASP A 81 -14.86 17.44 -5.28
C ASP A 81 -15.90 17.70 -6.38
N ILE A 82 -15.54 17.56 -7.66
CA ILE A 82 -16.50 17.59 -8.78
C ILE A 82 -17.53 16.46 -8.61
N LEU A 83 -17.06 15.23 -8.38
CA LEU A 83 -17.95 14.08 -8.18
C LEU A 83 -18.82 14.23 -6.93
N SER A 84 -18.27 14.76 -5.83
CA SER A 84 -18.99 15.00 -4.60
C SER A 84 -20.04 16.10 -4.76
N LYS A 85 -19.72 17.17 -5.48
CA LYS A 85 -20.66 18.26 -5.79
C LYS A 85 -21.76 17.78 -6.73
N ALA A 86 -21.42 16.98 -7.75
CA ALA A 86 -22.40 16.34 -8.61
C ALA A 86 -23.32 15.43 -7.79
N ALA A 87 -22.76 14.55 -6.94
CA ALA A 87 -23.54 13.68 -6.07
C ALA A 87 -24.46 14.47 -5.12
N ALA A 88 -24.00 15.58 -4.54
CA ALA A 88 -24.81 16.45 -3.69
C ALA A 88 -25.90 17.21 -4.48
N TRP A 89 -25.59 17.69 -5.69
CA TRP A 89 -26.57 18.29 -6.59
C TRP A 89 -27.65 17.27 -6.94
N PHE A 90 -27.27 16.06 -7.33
CA PHE A 90 -28.21 14.96 -7.56
C PHE A 90 -29.00 14.61 -6.28
N ALA A 91 -28.39 14.55 -5.11
CA ALA A 91 -29.14 14.28 -3.87
C ALA A 91 -30.20 15.36 -3.57
N ARG A 92 -29.95 16.61 -3.94
CA ARG A 92 -30.87 17.75 -3.72
C ARG A 92 -31.95 17.86 -4.80
N GLU A 93 -31.56 17.71 -6.08
CA GLU A 93 -32.44 17.91 -7.23
C GLU A 93 -33.26 16.65 -7.56
N SER A 94 -32.67 15.47 -7.34
CA SER A 94 -33.34 14.19 -7.54
C SER A 94 -33.80 13.57 -6.23
N ASN A 95 -34.80 14.22 -5.62
CA ASN A 95 -35.68 13.54 -4.67
C ASN A 95 -36.51 12.41 -5.33
N SER A 96 -36.46 12.29 -6.66
CA SER A 96 -37.06 11.19 -7.40
C SER A 96 -36.02 10.14 -7.79
N ILE A 97 -36.14 8.96 -7.18
CA ILE A 97 -35.41 7.72 -7.54
C ILE A 97 -35.46 7.47 -9.06
N LYS A 98 -36.56 7.87 -9.73
CA LYS A 98 -36.75 7.73 -11.18
C LYS A 98 -35.76 8.57 -12.00
N THR A 99 -35.42 9.78 -11.54
CA THR A 99 -34.45 10.64 -12.24
C THR A 99 -33.05 10.05 -12.15
N MET A 100 -32.65 9.60 -10.96
CA MET A 100 -31.36 8.92 -10.76
C MET A 100 -31.26 7.62 -11.56
N ALA A 101 -32.32 6.82 -11.55
CA ALA A 101 -32.40 5.59 -12.33
C ALA A 101 -32.16 5.87 -13.83
N ARG A 102 -32.76 6.93 -14.38
CA ARG A 102 -32.54 7.36 -15.77
C ARG A 102 -31.10 7.79 -16.05
N VAL A 103 -30.49 8.58 -15.17
CA VAL A 103 -29.10 9.06 -15.31
C VAL A 103 -28.11 7.90 -15.28
N PHE A 104 -28.25 6.98 -14.33
CA PHE A 104 -27.38 5.80 -14.19
C PHE A 104 -27.76 4.64 -15.12
N LYS A 105 -28.78 4.82 -15.97
CA LYS A 105 -29.29 3.80 -16.90
C LYS A 105 -29.68 2.49 -16.18
N VAL A 106 -30.25 2.59 -14.98
CA VAL A 106 -30.84 1.47 -14.24
C VAL A 106 -32.36 1.63 -14.19
N SER A 107 -33.11 0.55 -14.02
CA SER A 107 -34.55 0.67 -13.78
C SER A 107 -34.80 1.09 -12.32
N ALA A 108 -35.76 2.00 -12.10
CA ALA A 108 -36.16 2.40 -10.75
C ALA A 108 -36.65 1.20 -9.94
N SER A 109 -37.45 0.33 -10.57
CA SER A 109 -37.92 -0.93 -9.98
C SER A 109 -36.78 -1.90 -9.66
N GLY A 110 -35.74 -1.98 -10.50
CA GLY A 110 -34.56 -2.80 -10.25
C GLY A 110 -33.71 -2.25 -9.09
N TYR A 111 -33.63 -0.93 -8.97
CA TYR A 111 -32.98 -0.27 -7.85
C TYR A 111 -33.71 -0.50 -6.53
N ASP A 112 -35.04 -0.35 -6.51
CA ASP A 112 -35.84 -0.61 -5.30
C ASP A 112 -35.83 -2.11 -4.94
N ALA A 113 -35.93 -2.99 -5.93
CA ALA A 113 -35.77 -4.43 -5.74
C ALA A 113 -34.38 -4.79 -5.21
N TRP A 114 -33.31 -4.10 -5.64
CA TRP A 114 -31.96 -4.30 -5.13
C TRP A 114 -31.80 -3.75 -3.70
N ARG A 115 -32.31 -2.55 -3.44
CA ARG A 115 -32.24 -1.88 -2.13
C ARG A 115 -32.99 -2.68 -1.06
N GLY A 116 -34.12 -3.28 -1.42
CA GLY A 116 -34.90 -4.13 -0.54
C GLY A 116 -34.41 -5.58 -0.41
N ARG A 117 -33.36 -6.00 -1.13
CA ARG A 117 -32.86 -7.38 -1.02
C ARG A 117 -32.30 -7.62 0.39
N PRO A 118 -32.83 -8.61 1.12
CA PRO A 118 -32.24 -9.00 2.39
C PRO A 118 -30.82 -9.54 2.15
N ALA A 119 -29.98 -9.45 3.18
CA ALA A 119 -28.66 -10.06 3.13
C ALA A 119 -28.78 -11.55 2.76
N SER A 120 -28.02 -11.98 1.75
CA SER A 120 -28.00 -13.40 1.36
C SER A 120 -27.67 -14.29 2.57
N ALA A 121 -28.12 -15.54 2.59
CA ALA A 121 -27.80 -16.49 3.66
C ALA A 121 -26.28 -16.56 3.96
N ARG A 122 -25.45 -16.45 2.91
CA ARG A 122 -23.99 -16.38 3.03
C ARG A 122 -23.51 -15.11 3.71
N ALA A 123 -24.12 -13.96 3.41
CA ALA A 123 -23.78 -12.69 4.04
C ALA A 123 -24.15 -12.70 5.53
N THR A 124 -25.32 -13.23 5.90
CA THR A 124 -25.73 -13.40 7.29
C THR A 124 -24.79 -14.35 8.04
N ALA A 125 -24.41 -15.48 7.43
CA ALA A 125 -23.43 -16.39 8.01
C ALA A 125 -22.03 -15.74 8.13
N ASP A 126 -21.63 -14.92 7.17
CA ASP A 126 -20.37 -14.17 7.21
C ASP A 126 -20.36 -13.13 8.34
N LEU A 127 -21.50 -12.48 8.64
CA LEU A 127 -21.63 -11.57 9.79
C LEU A 127 -21.40 -12.30 11.11
N HIS A 128 -22.11 -13.42 11.32
CA HIS A 128 -21.95 -14.24 12.51
C HIS A 128 -20.51 -14.78 12.65
N LEU A 129 -19.90 -15.23 11.56
CA LEU A 129 -18.51 -15.68 11.58
C LEU A 129 -17.55 -14.53 11.89
N THR A 130 -17.77 -13.36 11.30
CA THR A 130 -16.96 -12.16 11.57
C THR A 130 -17.02 -11.79 13.04
N TRP A 131 -18.20 -11.87 13.66
CA TRP A 131 -18.35 -11.67 15.11
C TRP A 131 -17.51 -12.68 15.91
N LYS A 132 -17.61 -13.99 15.62
CA LYS A 132 -16.78 -15.03 16.28
C LYS A 132 -15.28 -14.77 16.11
N ILE A 133 -14.84 -14.43 14.89
CA ILE A 133 -13.45 -14.09 14.58
C ILE A 133 -12.98 -12.89 15.43
N ARG A 134 -13.81 -11.84 15.55
CA ARG A 134 -13.50 -10.67 16.40
C ARG A 134 -13.34 -11.06 17.86
N THR A 135 -14.24 -11.89 18.38
CA THR A 135 -14.19 -12.38 19.77
C THR A 135 -12.90 -13.15 20.04
N ILE A 136 -12.56 -14.12 19.20
CA ILE A 136 -11.32 -14.90 19.32
C ILE A 136 -10.09 -13.99 19.20
N HIS A 137 -10.08 -13.07 18.23
CA HIS A 137 -8.97 -12.14 18.00
C HIS A 137 -8.75 -11.18 19.18
N ALA A 138 -9.83 -10.66 19.77
CA ALA A 138 -9.79 -9.80 20.95
C ALA A 138 -9.28 -10.55 22.18
N ALA A 139 -9.82 -11.75 22.45
CA ALA A 139 -9.37 -12.62 23.54
C ALA A 139 -7.87 -12.95 23.44
N SER A 140 -7.35 -13.05 22.21
CA SER A 140 -5.93 -13.33 21.91
C SER A 140 -5.01 -12.10 21.97
N ARG A 141 -5.52 -10.93 22.41
CA ARG A 141 -4.81 -9.64 22.36
C ARG A 141 -4.22 -9.36 20.97
N LYS A 142 -4.98 -9.65 19.91
CA LYS A 142 -4.57 -9.45 18.50
C LYS A 142 -3.31 -10.23 18.06
N THR A 143 -2.90 -11.24 18.83
CA THR A 143 -1.68 -12.03 18.50
C THR A 143 -1.95 -13.10 17.45
N CYS A 144 -3.20 -13.55 17.34
CA CYS A 144 -3.59 -14.63 16.44
C CYS A 144 -3.99 -14.10 15.05
N GLY A 145 -3.33 -14.64 14.02
CA GLY A 145 -3.68 -14.46 12.60
C GLY A 145 -4.59 -15.56 12.06
N ALA A 146 -4.96 -15.44 10.78
CA ALA A 146 -5.93 -16.32 10.12
C ALA A 146 -5.69 -17.84 10.29
N PRO A 147 -4.44 -18.36 10.24
CA PRO A 147 -4.21 -19.78 10.46
C PRO A 147 -4.56 -20.27 11.87
N ARG A 148 -4.37 -19.43 12.89
CA ARG A 148 -4.65 -19.79 14.29
C ARG A 148 -6.13 -19.61 14.62
N ILE A 149 -6.74 -18.53 14.15
CA ILE A 149 -8.19 -18.32 14.30
C ILE A 149 -8.97 -19.44 13.59
N HIS A 150 -8.51 -19.93 12.43
CA HIS A 150 -9.09 -21.11 11.80
C HIS A 150 -9.03 -22.35 12.69
N ALA A 151 -7.89 -22.64 13.32
CA ALA A 151 -7.75 -23.80 14.19
C ALA A 151 -8.67 -23.72 15.42
N GLU A 152 -8.84 -22.51 15.98
CA GLU A 152 -9.76 -22.28 17.09
C GLU A 152 -11.22 -22.46 16.64
N LEU A 153 -11.60 -21.92 15.47
CA LEU A 153 -12.93 -22.12 14.90
C LEU A 153 -13.22 -23.60 14.58
N GLU A 154 -12.22 -24.34 14.10
CA GLU A 154 -12.32 -25.78 13.86
C GLU A 154 -12.48 -26.57 15.17
N ALA A 155 -11.81 -26.15 16.25
CA ALA A 155 -12.00 -26.70 17.59
C ALA A 155 -13.40 -26.37 18.17
N ASP A 156 -13.95 -25.20 17.85
CA ASP A 156 -15.32 -24.79 18.16
C ASP A 156 -16.38 -25.45 17.23
N GLY A 157 -15.97 -26.42 16.40
CA GLY A 157 -16.86 -27.19 15.51
C GLY A 157 -17.29 -26.47 14.21
N VAL A 158 -16.66 -25.35 13.86
CA VAL A 158 -17.02 -24.53 12.70
C VAL A 158 -16.14 -24.91 11.48
N ALA A 159 -16.71 -25.72 10.57
CA ALA A 159 -16.02 -26.18 9.36
C ALA A 159 -15.91 -25.08 8.28
N ILE A 160 -14.80 -24.33 8.27
CA ILE A 160 -14.59 -23.21 7.33
C ILE A 160 -13.17 -23.19 6.79
N GLY A 161 -13.00 -22.97 5.47
CA GLY A 161 -11.68 -22.91 4.85
C GLY A 161 -10.82 -21.72 5.32
N LYS A 162 -9.51 -21.96 5.53
CA LYS A 162 -8.50 -20.97 5.95
C LYS A 162 -8.54 -19.65 5.15
N LYS A 163 -8.73 -19.72 3.84
CA LYS A 163 -8.81 -18.53 2.95
C LYS A 163 -10.06 -17.69 3.22
N ARG A 164 -11.19 -18.32 3.60
CA ARG A 164 -12.41 -17.61 4.00
C ARG A 164 -12.20 -16.84 5.30
N VAL A 165 -11.50 -17.42 6.28
CA VAL A 165 -11.11 -16.72 7.52
C VAL A 165 -10.21 -15.52 7.21
N ALA A 166 -9.18 -15.70 6.38
CA ALA A 166 -8.27 -14.61 5.99
C ALA A 166 -9.02 -13.45 5.30
N ARG A 167 -9.95 -13.77 4.38
CA ARG A 167 -10.79 -12.77 3.71
C ARG A 167 -11.64 -11.98 4.71
N MET A 168 -12.28 -12.66 5.67
CA MET A 168 -13.09 -11.98 6.68
C MET A 168 -12.26 -11.13 7.63
N MET A 169 -11.08 -11.59 8.04
CA MET A 169 -10.14 -10.78 8.81
C MET A 169 -9.76 -9.50 8.06
N GLY A 170 -9.43 -9.62 6.77
CA GLY A 170 -9.12 -8.47 5.92
C GLY A 170 -10.30 -7.50 5.81
N ALA A 171 -11.51 -7.99 5.53
CA ALA A 171 -12.72 -7.17 5.43
C ALA A 171 -13.08 -6.49 6.77
N ALA A 172 -12.76 -7.12 7.90
CA ALA A 172 -12.99 -6.57 9.23
C ALA A 172 -11.84 -5.71 9.78
N GLY A 173 -10.76 -5.51 9.01
CA GLY A 173 -9.59 -4.74 9.43
C GLY A 173 -8.76 -5.37 10.55
N LEU A 174 -8.85 -6.70 10.72
CA LEU A 174 -8.15 -7.43 11.78
C LEU A 174 -6.77 -7.87 11.31
N VAL A 175 -5.74 -7.30 11.94
CA VAL A 175 -4.33 -7.60 11.65
C VAL A 175 -3.69 -8.27 12.85
N ASP A 176 -2.94 -9.34 12.62
CA ASP A 176 -2.20 -10.01 13.66
C ASP A 176 -0.89 -9.29 14.01
N ALA A 177 -0.49 -9.36 15.27
CA ALA A 177 0.78 -8.86 15.72
C ALA A 177 1.92 -9.76 15.19
N SER A 178 2.50 -9.44 14.03
CA SER A 178 3.74 -10.06 13.55
C SER A 178 4.97 -9.30 14.04
N ARG A 179 5.95 -10.03 14.60
CA ARG A 179 7.30 -9.49 14.90
C ARG A 179 8.30 -9.78 13.79
N ARG A 180 7.91 -10.56 12.77
CA ARG A 180 8.80 -10.86 11.64
C ARG A 180 8.93 -9.59 10.81
N ARG A 181 10.15 -9.05 10.74
CA ARG A 181 10.49 -8.02 9.77
C ARG A 181 10.32 -8.64 8.39
N SER A 182 9.54 -8.02 7.52
CA SER A 182 9.48 -8.45 6.12
C SER A 182 10.86 -8.22 5.52
N VAL A 183 11.57 -9.30 5.19
CA VAL A 183 12.82 -9.23 4.46
C VAL A 183 12.47 -9.23 2.99
N THR A 184 12.66 -8.10 2.32
CA THR A 184 12.60 -8.05 0.87
C THR A 184 13.87 -8.67 0.34
N THR A 185 13.81 -9.97 -0.01
CA THR A 185 14.96 -10.72 -0.53
C THR A 185 15.46 -10.18 -1.86
N THR A 186 14.61 -9.47 -2.60
CA THR A 186 14.88 -9.05 -3.97
C THR A 186 14.40 -7.63 -4.19
N ARG A 187 15.34 -6.69 -4.38
CA ARG A 187 15.04 -5.34 -4.86
C ARG A 187 14.94 -5.40 -6.38
N ARG A 188 13.78 -5.08 -6.95
CA ARG A 188 13.59 -5.03 -8.40
C ARG A 188 14.43 -3.90 -9.00
N ASP A 189 15.28 -4.24 -9.96
CA ASP A 189 15.95 -3.26 -10.82
C ASP A 189 14.95 -2.77 -11.89
N PRO A 190 14.60 -1.47 -11.94
CA PRO A 190 13.69 -0.91 -12.94
C PRO A 190 14.19 -1.06 -14.38
N GLY A 191 15.51 -1.20 -14.60
CA GLY A 191 16.11 -1.32 -15.93
C GLY A 191 16.05 -2.73 -16.52
N ARG A 192 15.76 -3.76 -15.71
CA ARG A 192 15.65 -5.15 -16.18
C ARG A 192 14.24 -5.46 -16.69
N ARG A 193 14.13 -5.80 -17.99
CA ARG A 193 12.90 -6.40 -18.55
C ARG A 193 12.61 -7.73 -17.83
N PRO A 194 11.35 -7.98 -17.41
CA PRO A 194 10.96 -9.30 -16.93
C PRO A 194 11.22 -10.37 -17.98
N ALA A 195 11.58 -11.59 -17.56
CA ALA A 195 11.67 -12.73 -18.47
C ALA A 195 10.32 -12.93 -19.18
N ASN A 196 10.36 -13.27 -20.47
CA ASN A 196 9.16 -13.48 -21.26
C ASN A 196 8.33 -14.64 -20.66
N ASP A 197 7.01 -14.43 -20.58
CA ASP A 197 6.08 -15.44 -20.09
C ASP A 197 5.95 -16.58 -21.11
N LEU A 198 6.62 -17.69 -20.85
CA LEU A 198 6.60 -18.90 -21.69
C LEU A 198 5.34 -19.77 -21.46
N VAL A 199 4.38 -19.33 -20.63
CA VAL A 199 3.19 -20.14 -20.29
C VAL A 199 2.10 -20.05 -21.37
N ARG A 200 2.27 -19.23 -22.42
CA ARG A 200 1.38 -19.24 -23.59
C ARG A 200 1.94 -20.15 -24.69
N GLY A 201 1.61 -21.45 -24.63
CA GLY A 201 1.72 -22.31 -25.83
C GLY A 201 1.90 -23.81 -25.62
N ALA A 202 2.24 -24.30 -24.42
CA ALA A 202 2.45 -25.74 -24.19
C ALA A 202 1.29 -26.36 -23.42
N ARG A 203 0.41 -27.11 -24.12
CA ARG A 203 -0.43 -28.13 -23.48
C ARG A 203 0.50 -29.12 -22.78
N ARG A 204 0.54 -29.09 -21.45
CA ARG A 204 1.27 -30.10 -20.66
C ARG A 204 0.62 -31.48 -20.89
N PRO A 205 1.39 -32.56 -21.11
CA PRO A 205 0.85 -33.90 -21.02
C PRO A 205 0.37 -34.17 -19.58
N VAL A 206 -0.79 -34.80 -19.47
CA VAL A 206 -1.38 -35.26 -18.21
C VAL A 206 -0.53 -36.42 -17.70
N TRP A 207 0.44 -36.12 -16.84
CA TRP A 207 1.08 -37.13 -16.00
C TRP A 207 0.15 -37.42 -14.82
N GLY A 208 -0.22 -38.69 -14.61
CA GLY A 208 -1.21 -39.17 -13.65
C GLY A 208 -1.11 -38.57 -12.25
N TRP A 209 -2.23 -38.04 -11.76
CA TRP A 209 -2.37 -37.32 -10.47
C TRP A 209 -2.72 -38.23 -9.28
N GLU A 210 -2.81 -39.55 -9.46
CA GLU A 210 -3.46 -40.43 -8.49
C GLU A 210 -2.60 -40.72 -7.23
N SER A 211 -1.28 -40.55 -7.28
CA SER A 211 -0.41 -40.91 -6.14
C SER A 211 -0.11 -39.76 -5.16
N LYS A 212 -0.30 -38.49 -5.56
CA LYS A 212 0.02 -37.33 -4.69
C LYS A 212 -1.10 -36.98 -3.71
N THR A 213 -2.36 -37.26 -4.03
CA THR A 213 -3.51 -37.02 -3.15
C THR A 213 -3.48 -37.93 -1.92
N ALA A 214 -3.12 -39.21 -2.07
CA ALA A 214 -3.01 -40.16 -0.96
C ALA A 214 -1.94 -39.73 0.06
N TRP A 215 -0.76 -39.28 -0.42
CA TRP A 215 0.33 -38.82 0.45
C TRP A 215 0.00 -37.49 1.16
N TRP A 216 -0.74 -36.60 0.48
CA TRP A 216 -1.20 -35.33 1.06
C TRP A 216 -2.29 -35.53 2.12
N ILE A 217 -3.16 -36.54 1.98
CA ILE A 217 -4.17 -36.92 2.98
C ILE A 217 -3.50 -37.61 4.18
N ALA A 218 -2.56 -38.53 3.94
CA ALA A 218 -1.83 -39.24 5.00
C ALA A 218 -0.98 -38.30 5.89
N ARG A 219 -0.28 -37.33 5.29
CA ARG A 219 0.53 -36.33 6.03
C ARG A 219 -0.31 -35.30 6.79
N ARG A 220 -1.59 -35.14 6.45
CA ARG A 220 -2.52 -34.25 7.15
C ARG A 220 -2.98 -34.81 8.50
N ARG A 221 -3.00 -36.15 8.65
CA ARG A 221 -3.39 -36.83 9.90
C ARG A 221 -2.26 -36.90 10.94
N SER A 222 -0.99 -36.93 10.52
CA SER A 222 0.16 -37.14 11.42
C SER A 222 0.81 -35.86 11.97
N GLY A 223 0.31 -34.67 11.60
CA GLY A 223 0.91 -33.38 11.96
C GLY A 223 0.02 -32.51 12.86
N ARG A 224 -0.71 -33.09 13.81
CA ARG A 224 -1.45 -32.32 14.83
C ARG A 224 -0.44 -31.77 15.84
N SER A 225 0.34 -30.75 15.44
CA SER A 225 1.13 -29.98 16.40
C SER A 225 0.13 -29.35 17.36
N SER A 226 0.09 -29.84 18.58
CA SER A 226 -0.58 -29.27 19.74
C SER A 226 0.03 -27.90 20.04
N ARG A 227 -0.27 -26.92 19.18
CA ARG A 227 0.01 -25.51 19.46
C ARG A 227 -1.08 -25.03 20.42
N PRO A 228 -0.72 -24.35 21.51
CA PRO A 228 -1.67 -23.98 22.55
C PRO A 228 -2.79 -23.11 21.96
N PRO A 229 -4.02 -23.24 22.48
CA PRO A 229 -5.16 -22.44 22.06
C PRO A 229 -4.85 -20.95 22.21
N CYS A 230 -5.43 -20.14 21.34
CA CYS A 230 -5.17 -18.70 21.29
C CYS A 230 -5.42 -18.01 22.64
N ARG A 231 -6.32 -18.55 23.46
CA ARG A 231 -6.69 -18.06 24.80
C ARG A 231 -5.55 -18.13 25.85
N ASN A 232 -4.56 -19.03 25.67
CA ASN A 232 -3.49 -19.27 26.65
C ASN A 232 -2.13 -18.68 26.24
N LEU A 233 -2.09 -17.79 25.24
CA LEU A 233 -0.83 -17.19 24.79
C LEU A 233 -0.42 -16.02 25.71
N PRO A 234 0.81 -16.03 26.27
CA PRO A 234 1.31 -14.88 27.01
C PRO A 234 1.29 -13.65 26.11
N ALA A 235 0.93 -12.49 26.69
CA ALA A 235 1.03 -11.22 25.98
C ALA A 235 2.45 -11.11 25.41
N LYS A 236 2.58 -10.70 24.16
CA LYS A 236 3.89 -10.39 23.56
C LYS A 236 4.50 -9.21 24.32
N GLY A 237 5.13 -9.47 25.47
CA GLY A 237 5.70 -8.46 26.36
C GLY A 237 6.62 -7.52 25.59
N ARG A 238 6.47 -6.22 25.85
CA ARG A 238 7.46 -5.21 25.46
C ARG A 238 8.74 -5.60 26.19
N ARG A 239 9.76 -6.11 25.48
CA ARG A 239 11.11 -6.04 26.03
C ARG A 239 11.45 -4.55 26.04
N SER A 240 11.34 -3.92 27.20
CA SER A 240 12.09 -2.71 27.49
C SER A 240 13.55 -3.03 27.20
N GLY A 241 14.15 -2.27 26.28
CA GLY A 241 15.55 -2.43 25.93
C GLY A 241 16.40 -2.39 27.20
N ARG A 242 17.21 -3.43 27.41
CA ARG A 242 18.38 -3.32 28.27
C ARG A 242 19.53 -2.88 27.38
N ARG A 243 20.08 -1.71 27.77
CA ARG A 243 21.40 -1.13 27.55
C ARG A 243 21.91 -1.07 26.12
#